data_AF-A0A0V8GBQ2-F1
#
_entry.id   AF-A0A0V8GBQ2-F1
#
_cell.length_a   1.000
_cell.length_b   1.000
_cell.length_c   1.000
_cell.angle_alpha   90.00
_cell.angle_beta   90.00
_cell.angle_gamma   90.00
#
_symmetry.space_group_name_H-M   'P 1'
#
loop_
_entity.id
_entity.type
_entity.pdbx_description
1 polymer ?
#
loop_
_entity_poly.entity_id
_entity_poly.type
_entity_poly.pdbx_seq_one_letter_code
_entity_poly.pdbx_strand_id
1 'polypeptide(L)'
;MSYNGFEKKENQKIVLKNVLEYEELLRSYYKERINKFHQEAINANSSPFRFYSKENCSILILIVPEDFDYKTQVEFFLLSTPDVRKIEVRLIDYSELQSVDKYSHDHVFIRQEILPQLGYDSTQIMYNNSCEIEPFRNSTAFTKRQFSIKEVDQMHGGGLKQKLKELIRTEINSFQEINQTQNSYFAKDVAKFPFSILDLKPLLDAMNSKDFSYQLDQAMAAYHQNLFLPCAATLGVCLETLCLKICELHELKVKGNETQLGKLRDVLNDAKVTTRRENGRLTIAYQMRNLASHSSPGETLKEDCHFMLAVMNEMAHQHLQPN
;
A
#
# COMPACT_ATOMS: atom_id res chain seq x y z
N MET A 1 31.29 9.95 -23.79
CA MET A 1 30.39 8.91 -23.27
C MET A 1 29.46 8.52 -24.40
N SER A 2 29.48 7.25 -24.76
CA SER A 2 28.52 6.71 -25.73
C SER A 2 27.34 6.13 -24.96
N TYR A 3 26.13 6.56 -25.34
CA TYR A 3 24.89 5.85 -24.98
C TYR A 3 24.31 5.16 -26.22
N ASN A 4 25.12 4.92 -27.26
CA ASN A 4 24.70 4.31 -28.53
C ASN A 4 23.44 4.93 -29.16
N GLY A 5 23.22 6.24 -28.97
CA GLY A 5 22.06 6.95 -29.47
C GLY A 5 20.90 7.05 -28.47
N PHE A 6 20.92 6.35 -27.33
CA PHE A 6 19.87 6.43 -26.30
C PHE A 6 19.84 7.78 -25.57
N GLU A 7 20.87 8.62 -25.74
CA GLU A 7 20.83 10.03 -25.34
C GLU A 7 19.82 10.87 -26.13
N LYS A 8 19.43 10.40 -27.32
CA LYS A 8 18.42 11.06 -28.16
C LYS A 8 17.01 10.83 -27.60
N LYS A 9 16.25 11.91 -27.44
CA LYS A 9 14.87 11.88 -26.94
C LYS A 9 13.93 11.00 -27.76
N GLU A 10 14.13 10.90 -29.07
CA GLU A 10 13.36 10.01 -29.95
C GLU A 10 13.55 8.53 -29.55
N ASN A 11 14.78 8.12 -29.31
CA ASN A 11 15.11 6.75 -28.92
C ASN A 11 14.56 6.43 -27.52
N GLN A 12 14.64 7.38 -26.58
CA GLN A 12 14.01 7.26 -25.24
C GLN A 12 12.50 7.04 -25.33
N LYS A 13 11.81 7.73 -26.25
CA LYS A 13 10.36 7.55 -26.46
C LYS A 13 10.02 6.14 -26.96
N ILE A 14 10.86 5.57 -27.82
CA ILE A 14 10.65 4.20 -28.32
C ILE A 14 10.88 3.18 -27.20
N VAL A 15 11.92 3.37 -26.37
CA VAL A 15 12.15 2.57 -25.15
C VAL A 15 10.95 2.61 -24.22
N LEU A 16 10.49 3.82 -23.91
CA LEU A 16 9.34 3.97 -23.04
C LEU A 16 8.10 3.27 -23.62
N LYS A 17 7.81 3.44 -24.91
CA LYS A 17 6.68 2.80 -25.57
C LYS A 17 6.76 1.26 -25.47
N ASN A 18 7.91 0.68 -25.78
CA ASN A 18 8.12 -0.76 -25.72
C ASN A 18 7.98 -1.30 -24.28
N VAL A 19 8.49 -0.58 -23.28
CA VAL A 19 8.35 -0.97 -21.86
C VAL A 19 6.89 -0.87 -21.39
N LEU A 20 6.13 0.13 -21.84
CA LEU A 20 4.70 0.24 -21.53
C LEU A 20 3.89 -0.90 -22.14
N GLU A 21 4.14 -1.23 -23.41
CA GLU A 21 3.50 -2.38 -24.07
C GLU A 21 3.84 -3.69 -23.37
N TYR A 22 5.07 -3.82 -22.91
CA TYR A 22 5.52 -4.96 -22.12
C TYR A 22 4.81 -5.04 -20.76
N GLU A 23 4.71 -3.94 -20.02
CA GLU A 23 4.01 -3.87 -18.73
C GLU A 23 2.54 -4.26 -18.86
N GLU A 24 1.83 -3.76 -19.86
CA GLU A 24 0.44 -4.12 -20.13
C GLU A 24 0.28 -5.63 -20.39
N LEU A 25 1.18 -6.22 -21.17
CA LEU A 25 1.18 -7.66 -21.42
C LEU A 25 1.40 -8.45 -20.12
N LEU A 26 2.43 -8.10 -19.34
CA LEU A 26 2.70 -8.77 -18.07
C LEU A 26 1.51 -8.69 -17.13
N ARG A 27 0.91 -7.50 -17.04
CA ARG A 27 -0.24 -7.25 -16.18
C ARG A 27 -1.45 -8.04 -16.63
N SER A 28 -1.66 -8.20 -17.94
CA SER A 28 -2.76 -9.02 -18.47
C SER A 28 -2.62 -10.49 -18.06
N TYR A 29 -1.42 -11.06 -18.19
CA TYR A 29 -1.14 -12.44 -17.76
C TYR A 29 -1.25 -12.60 -16.24
N TYR A 30 -0.73 -11.63 -15.49
CA TYR A 30 -0.84 -11.57 -14.05
C TYR A 30 -2.31 -11.60 -13.60
N LYS A 31 -3.13 -10.68 -14.14
CA LYS A 31 -4.57 -10.59 -13.84
C LYS A 31 -5.32 -11.87 -14.21
N GLU A 32 -5.09 -12.42 -15.39
CA GLU A 32 -5.71 -13.68 -15.81
C GLU A 32 -5.43 -14.79 -14.78
N ARG A 33 -4.18 -14.89 -14.34
CA ARG A 33 -3.76 -15.93 -13.40
C ARG A 33 -4.33 -15.72 -12.00
N ILE A 34 -4.29 -14.50 -11.47
CA ILE A 34 -4.87 -14.22 -10.15
C ILE A 34 -6.39 -14.42 -10.19
N ASN A 35 -7.09 -13.93 -11.21
CA ASN A 35 -8.54 -14.10 -11.32
C ASN A 35 -8.94 -15.58 -11.49
N LYS A 36 -8.10 -16.39 -12.13
CA LYS A 36 -8.36 -17.82 -12.31
C LYS A 36 -8.16 -18.64 -11.03
N PHE A 37 -7.16 -18.31 -10.21
CA PHE A 37 -6.72 -19.16 -9.10
C PHE A 37 -6.92 -18.55 -7.71
N HIS A 38 -7.12 -17.25 -7.60
CA HIS A 38 -7.07 -16.47 -6.36
C HIS A 38 -8.08 -15.31 -6.34
N GLN A 39 -9.19 -15.43 -7.08
CA GLN A 39 -10.22 -14.40 -7.14
C GLN A 39 -10.74 -14.01 -5.75
N GLU A 40 -10.96 -15.01 -4.88
CA GLU A 40 -11.43 -14.78 -3.52
C GLU A 40 -10.42 -13.95 -2.70
N ALA A 41 -9.13 -14.18 -2.88
CA ALA A 41 -8.08 -13.45 -2.16
C ALA A 41 -8.00 -11.99 -2.60
N ILE A 42 -8.11 -11.68 -3.91
CA ILE A 42 -8.23 -10.30 -4.38
C ILE A 42 -9.47 -9.62 -3.80
N ASN A 43 -10.62 -10.31 -3.87
CA ASN A 43 -11.89 -9.73 -3.42
C ASN A 43 -11.85 -9.44 -1.92
N ALA A 44 -11.15 -10.30 -1.15
CA ALA A 44 -10.95 -10.13 0.28
C ALA A 44 -9.92 -9.03 0.62
N ASN A 45 -8.82 -8.93 -0.13
CA ASN A 45 -7.82 -7.87 0.04
C ASN A 45 -6.94 -7.74 -1.22
N SER A 46 -7.09 -6.63 -1.93
CA SER A 46 -6.31 -6.33 -3.14
C SER A 46 -4.87 -5.87 -2.83
N SER A 47 -4.59 -5.42 -1.61
CA SER A 47 -3.34 -4.73 -1.24
C SER A 47 -2.06 -5.55 -1.45
N PRO A 48 -2.01 -6.87 -1.14
CA PRO A 48 -0.83 -7.69 -1.40
C PRO A 48 -0.54 -7.90 -2.89
N PHE A 49 -1.54 -7.74 -3.76
CA PHE A 49 -1.43 -7.94 -5.20
C PHE A 49 -1.01 -6.65 -5.89
N ARG A 50 0.20 -6.18 -5.60
CA ARG A 50 0.67 -4.83 -5.93
C ARG A 50 0.73 -4.59 -7.45
N PHE A 51 0.94 -5.66 -8.22
CA PHE A 51 0.93 -5.62 -9.68
C PHE A 51 -0.47 -5.81 -10.31
N TYR A 52 -1.54 -5.86 -9.51
CA TYR A 52 -2.91 -5.94 -10.04
C TYR A 52 -3.39 -4.58 -10.56
N SER A 53 -3.26 -3.52 -9.76
CA SER A 53 -3.64 -2.16 -10.18
C SER A 53 -2.51 -1.45 -10.90
N LYS A 54 -2.87 -0.75 -11.99
CA LYS A 54 -1.92 0.05 -12.77
C LYS A 54 -1.33 1.17 -11.91
N GLU A 55 -2.17 1.84 -11.14
CA GLU A 55 -1.80 2.99 -10.28
C GLU A 55 -0.82 2.65 -9.15
N ASN A 56 -0.68 1.37 -8.81
CA ASN A 56 0.21 0.90 -7.75
C ASN A 56 1.62 0.52 -8.25
N CYS A 57 1.91 0.79 -9.52
CA CYS A 57 3.13 0.35 -10.18
C CYS A 57 3.77 1.49 -10.97
N SER A 58 4.93 1.94 -10.50
CA SER A 58 5.80 2.85 -11.24
C SER A 58 6.68 2.08 -12.24
N ILE A 59 7.10 2.79 -13.28
CA ILE A 59 8.05 2.31 -14.28
C ILE A 59 9.26 3.22 -14.23
N LEU A 60 10.42 2.64 -13.94
CA LEU A 60 11.70 3.34 -14.01
C LEU A 60 12.55 2.67 -15.09
N ILE A 61 13.04 3.45 -16.04
CA ILE A 61 13.93 3.01 -17.11
C ILE A 61 15.25 3.74 -16.92
N LEU A 62 16.31 2.99 -16.63
CA LEU A 62 17.66 3.49 -16.51
C LEU A 62 18.42 3.22 -17.81
N ILE A 63 19.03 4.28 -18.35
CA ILE A 63 19.92 4.22 -19.50
C ILE A 63 21.32 4.47 -18.98
N VAL A 64 22.17 3.45 -19.04
CA VAL A 64 23.55 3.50 -18.55
C VAL A 64 24.53 3.68 -19.71
N PRO A 65 25.71 4.29 -19.47
CA PRO A 65 26.75 4.40 -20.48
C PRO A 65 27.22 3.02 -20.96
N GLU A 66 27.64 2.92 -22.22
CA GLU A 66 28.19 1.68 -22.80
C GLU A 66 29.34 1.07 -21.99
N ASP A 67 30.18 1.94 -21.40
CA ASP A 67 31.35 1.54 -20.63
C ASP A 67 30.99 0.91 -19.28
N PHE A 68 29.77 1.13 -18.78
CA PHE A 68 29.30 0.60 -17.50
C PHE A 68 28.82 -0.85 -17.64
N ASP A 69 27.95 -1.11 -18.62
CA ASP A 69 27.48 -2.45 -18.92
C ASP A 69 27.35 -2.62 -20.43
N TYR A 70 28.35 -3.28 -21.01
CA TYR A 70 28.41 -3.58 -22.44
C TYR A 70 27.32 -4.58 -22.88
N LYS A 71 26.69 -5.30 -21.95
CA LYS A 71 25.63 -6.26 -22.25
C LYS A 71 24.26 -5.60 -22.21
N THR A 72 24.01 -4.68 -21.26
CA THR A 72 22.70 -4.04 -21.10
C THR A 72 22.82 -2.53 -20.85
N GLN A 73 22.58 -1.73 -21.89
CA GLN A 73 22.54 -0.26 -21.76
C GLN A 73 21.21 0.27 -21.22
N VAL A 74 20.19 -0.59 -21.17
CA VAL A 74 18.85 -0.24 -20.71
C VAL A 74 18.41 -1.28 -19.69
N GLU A 75 18.16 -0.82 -18.47
CA GLU A 75 17.50 -1.60 -17.43
C GLU A 75 16.15 -0.94 -17.12
N PHE A 76 15.11 -1.75 -16.90
CA PHE A 76 13.85 -1.20 -16.39
C PHE A 76 13.33 -1.98 -15.19
N PHE A 77 12.62 -1.24 -14.35
CA PHE A 77 12.05 -1.69 -13.09
C PHE A 77 10.55 -1.43 -13.10
N LEU A 78 9.79 -2.41 -12.62
CA LEU A 78 8.41 -2.25 -12.20
C LEU A 78 8.44 -2.18 -10.67
N LEU A 79 8.11 -1.00 -10.15
CA LEU A 79 8.27 -0.66 -8.73
C LEU A 79 6.90 -0.52 -8.08
N SER A 80 6.72 -1.09 -6.90
CA SER A 80 5.52 -0.93 -6.10
C SER A 80 5.47 0.47 -5.50
N THR A 81 4.53 1.26 -5.98
CA THR A 81 4.30 2.65 -5.55
C THR A 81 2.79 2.87 -5.44
N PRO A 82 2.15 2.36 -4.36
CA PRO A 82 0.71 2.48 -4.18
C PRO A 82 0.27 3.95 -4.29
N ASP A 83 -0.73 4.22 -5.13
CA ASP A 83 -1.34 5.53 -5.36
C ASP A 83 -0.40 6.66 -5.84
N VAL A 84 0.84 6.33 -6.21
CA VAL A 84 1.86 7.32 -6.65
C VAL A 84 2.62 6.78 -7.87
N ARG A 85 1.89 6.33 -8.90
CA ARG A 85 2.50 5.88 -10.16
C ARG A 85 3.33 7.00 -10.80
N LYS A 86 4.58 6.69 -11.06
CA LYS A 86 5.54 7.51 -11.82
C LYS A 86 6.09 6.71 -12.99
N ILE A 87 6.34 7.40 -14.09
CA ILE A 87 6.96 6.83 -15.28
C ILE A 87 8.17 7.71 -15.59
N GLU A 88 9.36 7.14 -15.45
CA GLU A 88 10.61 7.88 -15.56
C GLU A 88 11.59 7.16 -16.50
N VAL A 89 12.19 7.93 -17.40
CA VAL A 89 13.35 7.51 -18.20
C VAL A 89 14.51 8.39 -17.78
N ARG A 90 15.55 7.79 -17.21
CA ARG A 90 16.70 8.50 -16.68
C ARG A 90 17.99 8.02 -17.33
N LEU A 91 18.81 8.98 -17.75
CA LEU A 91 20.20 8.70 -18.10
C LEU A 91 21.02 8.77 -16.82
N ILE A 92 21.85 7.76 -16.60
CA ILE A 92 22.77 7.73 -15.48
C ILE A 92 24.10 8.31 -15.94
N ASP A 93 24.50 9.42 -15.33
CA ASP A 93 25.76 10.07 -15.64
C ASP A 93 26.95 9.36 -14.97
N TYR A 94 28.13 9.45 -15.57
CA TYR A 94 29.34 8.82 -15.03
C TYR A 94 29.68 9.26 -13.60
N SER A 95 29.34 10.49 -13.23
CA SER A 95 29.51 10.97 -11.85
C SER A 95 28.70 10.16 -10.84
N GLU A 96 27.55 9.62 -11.25
CA GLU A 96 26.71 8.75 -10.42
C GLU A 96 27.29 7.33 -10.32
N LEU A 97 28.23 6.95 -11.19
CA LEU A 97 28.81 5.60 -11.30
C LEU A 97 30.17 5.44 -10.60
N GLN A 98 30.72 6.50 -9.99
CA GLN A 98 32.09 6.52 -9.45
C GLN A 98 32.37 5.47 -8.35
N SER A 99 31.33 4.96 -7.70
CA SER A 99 31.44 3.99 -6.62
C SER A 99 31.14 2.55 -7.04
N VAL A 100 30.86 2.27 -8.33
CA VAL A 100 30.48 0.93 -8.80
C VAL A 100 31.49 -0.15 -8.41
N ASP A 101 32.79 0.16 -8.48
CA ASP A 101 33.87 -0.78 -8.16
C ASP A 101 33.88 -1.25 -6.68
N LYS A 102 33.12 -0.58 -5.81
CA LYS A 102 32.94 -1.01 -4.41
C LYS A 102 31.98 -2.19 -4.26
N TYR A 103 31.22 -2.51 -5.32
CA TYR A 103 30.18 -3.53 -5.30
C TYR A 103 30.64 -4.77 -6.05
N SER A 104 30.19 -5.93 -5.58
CA SER A 104 30.53 -7.22 -6.20
C SER A 104 29.81 -7.43 -7.54
N HIS A 105 28.69 -6.75 -7.75
CA HIS A 105 27.86 -6.89 -8.93
C HIS A 105 27.11 -5.58 -9.22
N ASP A 106 26.97 -5.23 -10.50
CA ASP A 106 26.34 -3.97 -10.96
C ASP A 106 24.89 -3.83 -10.48
N HIS A 107 24.13 -4.93 -10.48
CA HIS A 107 22.74 -4.93 -10.00
C HIS A 107 22.63 -4.63 -8.50
N VAL A 108 23.66 -4.94 -7.69
CA VAL A 108 23.68 -4.58 -6.26
C VAL A 108 23.95 -3.09 -6.12
N PHE A 109 24.90 -2.56 -6.90
CA PHE A 109 25.18 -1.13 -6.96
C PHE A 109 23.95 -0.32 -7.35
N ILE A 110 23.24 -0.69 -8.42
CA ILE A 110 22.03 0.02 -8.87
C ILE A 110 20.96 0.02 -7.75
N ARG A 111 20.78 -1.09 -7.05
CA ARG A 111 19.79 -1.21 -5.98
C ARG A 111 20.13 -0.42 -4.72
N GLN A 112 21.42 -0.33 -4.38
CA GLN A 112 21.87 0.26 -3.11
C GLN A 112 22.28 1.74 -3.23
N GLU A 113 22.73 2.18 -4.42
CA GLU A 113 23.19 3.55 -4.63
C GLU A 113 22.27 4.33 -5.55
N ILE A 114 21.91 3.78 -6.72
CA ILE A 114 21.14 4.53 -7.72
C ILE A 114 19.67 4.67 -7.31
N LEU A 115 18.98 3.57 -6.97
CA LEU A 115 17.56 3.64 -6.61
C LEU A 115 17.25 4.58 -5.43
N PRO A 116 18.01 4.59 -4.32
CA PRO A 116 17.75 5.51 -3.21
C PRO A 116 17.90 6.99 -3.60
N GLN A 117 18.84 7.33 -4.49
CA GLN A 117 18.99 8.69 -5.00
C GLN A 117 17.76 9.17 -5.79
N LEU A 118 16.98 8.23 -6.34
CA LEU A 118 15.72 8.48 -7.04
C LEU A 118 14.49 8.45 -6.12
N GLY A 119 14.70 8.20 -4.82
CA GLY A 119 13.63 8.06 -3.84
C GLY A 119 12.92 6.70 -3.90
N TYR A 120 13.58 5.67 -4.44
CA TYR A 120 13.07 4.30 -4.43
C TYR A 120 13.88 3.40 -3.49
N ASP A 121 13.19 2.49 -2.83
CA ASP A 121 13.78 1.44 -2.01
C ASP A 121 13.79 0.10 -2.78
N SER A 122 14.84 -0.70 -2.56
CA SER A 122 15.00 -2.01 -3.22
C SER A 122 13.85 -2.99 -2.95
N THR A 123 13.16 -2.87 -1.82
CA THR A 123 11.97 -3.68 -1.47
C THR A 123 10.75 -3.36 -2.35
N GLN A 124 10.76 -2.21 -3.03
CA GLN A 124 9.70 -1.84 -3.97
C GLN A 124 9.82 -2.58 -5.30
N ILE A 125 10.95 -3.23 -5.60
CA ILE A 125 11.13 -3.93 -6.89
C ILE A 125 10.19 -5.14 -6.97
N MET A 126 9.17 -5.05 -7.81
CA MET A 126 8.30 -6.19 -8.15
C MET A 126 8.89 -7.00 -9.30
N TYR A 127 9.55 -6.30 -10.23
CA TYR A 127 10.19 -6.89 -11.38
C TYR A 127 11.35 -6.02 -11.81
N ASN A 128 12.50 -6.64 -12.08
CA ASN A 128 13.61 -6.00 -12.79
C ASN A 128 14.00 -6.85 -13.99
N ASN A 129 14.34 -6.16 -15.07
CA ASN A 129 14.89 -6.79 -16.25
C ASN A 129 16.04 -5.93 -16.77
N SER A 130 17.25 -6.37 -16.47
CA SER A 130 18.43 -6.06 -17.25
C SER A 130 18.18 -6.71 -18.61
N CYS A 131 17.84 -5.93 -19.63
CA CYS A 131 17.46 -6.46 -20.94
C CYS A 131 18.65 -7.18 -21.61
N GLU A 132 18.92 -8.45 -21.25
CA GLU A 132 19.77 -9.38 -22.00
C GLU A 132 19.06 -9.91 -23.25
N ILE A 133 18.29 -9.05 -23.92
CA ILE A 133 17.54 -9.48 -25.08
C ILE A 133 18.53 -9.33 -26.24
N GLU A 134 19.03 -10.42 -26.82
CA GLU A 134 19.95 -10.40 -27.97
C GLU A 134 19.58 -9.39 -29.10
N PRO A 135 18.30 -9.12 -29.40
CA PRO A 135 17.88 -8.02 -30.29
C PRO A 135 18.34 -6.60 -29.89
N PHE A 136 18.76 -6.39 -28.64
CA PHE A 136 19.14 -5.10 -28.05
C PHE A 136 20.64 -4.81 -28.24
N ARG A 137 21.43 -5.83 -28.63
CA ARG A 137 22.84 -5.64 -29.02
C ARG A 137 23.00 -4.89 -30.34
N ASN A 138 21.97 -4.89 -31.20
CA ASN A 138 21.93 -4.07 -32.40
C ASN A 138 21.08 -2.83 -32.15
N SER A 139 21.74 -1.74 -31.75
CA SER A 139 21.15 -0.40 -31.47
C SER A 139 20.23 0.15 -32.57
N THR A 140 20.30 -0.38 -33.79
CA THR A 140 19.43 -0.02 -34.92
C THR A 140 18.05 -0.66 -34.91
N ALA A 141 17.84 -1.80 -34.23
CA ALA A 141 16.54 -2.50 -34.25
C ALA A 141 15.54 -1.86 -33.28
N PHE A 142 16.00 -1.46 -32.10
CA PHE A 142 15.15 -0.92 -31.05
C PHE A 142 14.78 0.55 -31.26
N THR A 143 15.64 1.32 -31.94
CA THR A 143 15.40 2.73 -32.30
C THR A 143 14.58 2.90 -33.59
N LYS A 144 14.24 1.80 -34.28
CA LYS A 144 13.54 1.85 -35.58
C LYS A 144 12.30 0.95 -35.68
N ARG A 145 12.07 0.02 -34.74
CA ARG A 145 10.96 -0.94 -34.84
C ARG A 145 10.29 -1.24 -33.51
N GLN A 146 8.96 -1.29 -33.54
CA GLN A 146 8.10 -1.76 -32.46
C GLN A 146 8.08 -3.30 -32.45
N PHE A 147 8.30 -3.91 -31.29
CA PHE A 147 8.27 -5.37 -31.14
C PHE A 147 6.86 -5.89 -30.92
N SER A 148 6.55 -7.08 -31.44
CA SER A 148 5.30 -7.75 -31.17
C SER A 148 5.38 -8.63 -29.91
N ILE A 149 4.24 -8.79 -29.26
CA ILE A 149 4.04 -9.60 -28.04
C ILE A 149 4.59 -11.04 -28.17
N LYS A 150 4.44 -11.67 -29.35
CA LYS A 150 4.92 -13.05 -29.59
C LYS A 150 6.44 -13.12 -29.67
N GLU A 151 7.08 -12.09 -30.20
CA GLU A 151 8.54 -12.02 -30.29
C GLU A 151 9.15 -11.94 -28.90
N VAL A 152 8.56 -11.15 -28.00
CA VAL A 152 9.06 -11.00 -26.63
C VAL A 152 8.89 -12.28 -25.78
N ASP A 153 7.75 -12.98 -25.89
CA ASP A 153 7.55 -14.27 -25.18
C ASP A 153 8.48 -15.37 -25.70
N GLN A 154 8.77 -15.38 -27.01
CA GLN A 154 9.72 -16.31 -27.64
C GLN A 154 11.17 -16.00 -27.25
N MET A 155 11.55 -14.73 -27.18
CA MET A 155 12.90 -14.28 -26.81
C MET A 155 13.28 -14.62 -25.37
N HIS A 156 12.31 -14.70 -24.45
CA HIS A 156 12.56 -15.03 -23.06
C HIS A 156 12.52 -16.54 -22.74
N GLY A 157 12.32 -17.42 -23.73
CA GLY A 157 12.43 -18.88 -23.55
C GLY A 157 11.55 -19.47 -22.44
N GLY A 158 10.40 -18.85 -22.13
CA GLY A 158 9.53 -19.25 -21.01
C GLY A 158 9.93 -18.71 -19.62
N GLY A 159 11.07 -18.02 -19.49
CA GLY A 159 11.53 -17.41 -18.24
C GLY A 159 10.62 -16.31 -17.70
N LEU A 160 9.89 -15.63 -18.59
CA LEU A 160 8.96 -14.57 -18.18
C LEU A 160 7.76 -15.09 -17.39
N LYS A 161 7.12 -16.15 -17.92
CA LYS A 161 6.02 -16.83 -17.23
C LYS A 161 6.49 -17.40 -15.89
N GLN A 162 7.75 -17.83 -15.81
CA GLN A 162 8.35 -18.32 -14.56
C GLN A 162 8.57 -17.19 -13.54
N LYS A 163 9.17 -16.06 -13.95
CA LYS A 163 9.32 -14.86 -13.09
C LYS A 163 7.97 -14.34 -12.58
N LEU A 164 6.94 -14.32 -13.44
CA LEU A 164 5.58 -13.94 -13.03
C LEU A 164 4.96 -14.93 -12.04
N LYS A 165 5.17 -16.24 -12.23
CA LYS A 165 4.74 -17.25 -11.24
C LYS A 165 5.42 -17.03 -9.89
N GLU A 166 6.69 -16.67 -9.88
CA GLU A 166 7.46 -16.39 -8.65
C GLU A 166 6.98 -15.12 -7.96
N LEU A 167 6.70 -14.05 -8.71
CA LEU A 167 6.08 -12.84 -8.16
C LEU A 167 4.72 -13.17 -7.51
N ILE A 168 3.84 -13.85 -8.25
CA ILE A 168 2.52 -14.26 -7.75
C ILE A 168 2.66 -15.12 -6.49
N ARG A 169 3.59 -16.08 -6.48
CA ARG A 169 3.83 -16.95 -5.31
C ARG A 169 4.32 -16.15 -4.11
N THR A 170 5.23 -15.20 -4.31
CA THR A 170 5.72 -14.32 -3.23
C THR A 170 4.58 -13.50 -2.65
N GLU A 171 3.73 -12.89 -3.48
CA GLU A 171 2.61 -12.08 -3.01
C GLU A 171 1.53 -12.92 -2.31
N ILE A 172 1.28 -14.14 -2.78
CA ILE A 172 0.39 -15.09 -2.08
C ILE A 172 0.98 -15.52 -0.75
N ASN A 173 2.28 -15.81 -0.68
CA ASN A 173 2.94 -16.18 0.58
C ASN A 173 2.87 -15.02 1.57
N SER A 174 3.11 -13.79 1.13
CA SER A 174 2.92 -12.61 1.97
C SER A 174 1.47 -12.48 2.46
N PHE A 175 0.47 -12.71 1.61
CA PHE A 175 -0.92 -12.76 2.04
C PHE A 175 -1.17 -13.89 3.07
N GLN A 176 -0.61 -15.07 2.87
CA GLN A 176 -0.77 -16.20 3.80
C GLN A 176 -0.06 -15.98 5.14
N GLU A 177 1.16 -15.45 5.14
CA GLU A 177 1.94 -15.12 6.33
C GLU A 177 1.21 -14.10 7.19
N ILE A 178 0.73 -13.01 6.58
CA ILE A 178 -0.09 -11.99 7.24
C ILE A 178 -1.31 -12.64 7.92
N ASN A 179 -1.96 -13.58 7.24
CA ASN A 179 -3.15 -14.27 7.75
C ASN A 179 -2.86 -15.39 8.77
N GLN A 180 -1.61 -15.84 8.94
CA GLN A 180 -1.24 -16.97 9.81
C GLN A 180 -0.49 -16.57 11.09
N THR A 181 -0.06 -15.32 11.24
CA THR A 181 0.65 -14.84 12.44
C THR A 181 -0.23 -14.89 13.70
N GLN A 182 0.21 -15.60 14.76
CA GLN A 182 -0.55 -15.71 16.01
C GLN A 182 -0.63 -14.37 16.78
N ASN A 183 -1.86 -14.01 17.18
CA ASN A 183 -2.31 -12.73 17.79
C ASN A 183 -1.61 -12.23 19.09
N SER A 184 -0.56 -12.86 19.61
CA SER A 184 -0.09 -12.60 20.98
C SER A 184 0.98 -11.50 21.15
N TYR A 185 1.58 -10.98 20.06
CA TYR A 185 2.81 -10.18 20.15
C TYR A 185 2.64 -8.66 19.93
N PHE A 186 1.44 -8.14 19.70
CA PHE A 186 1.24 -6.84 19.02
C PHE A 186 0.89 -5.65 19.93
N ALA A 187 1.23 -5.71 21.23
CA ALA A 187 0.65 -4.83 22.27
C ALA A 187 1.47 -3.58 22.66
N LYS A 188 2.36 -3.02 21.84
CA LYS A 188 3.10 -1.79 22.23
C LYS A 188 3.32 -0.80 21.09
N ASP A 189 2.92 0.45 21.35
CA ASP A 189 3.30 1.70 20.66
C ASP A 189 2.47 2.16 19.45
N VAL A 190 1.14 2.35 19.58
CA VAL A 190 0.31 2.99 18.52
C VAL A 190 0.81 4.35 18.05
N ALA A 191 1.46 5.13 18.92
CA ALA A 191 1.98 6.45 18.59
C ALA A 191 3.18 6.45 17.61
N LYS A 192 3.73 5.28 17.26
CA LYS A 192 4.93 5.18 16.39
C LYS A 192 4.62 4.77 14.94
N PHE A 193 3.36 4.55 14.57
CA PHE A 193 3.06 3.99 13.26
C PHE A 193 2.84 5.06 12.17
N PRO A 194 3.65 5.07 11.09
CA PRO A 194 3.69 6.15 10.09
C PRO A 194 2.56 6.12 9.04
N PHE A 195 1.53 5.28 9.21
CA PHE A 195 0.45 5.09 8.22
C PHE A 195 -0.95 5.46 8.73
N SER A 196 -1.04 6.09 9.91
CA SER A 196 -2.31 6.64 10.39
C SER A 196 -2.60 7.96 9.68
N ILE A 197 -3.70 8.04 8.92
CA ILE A 197 -4.22 9.29 8.33
C ILE A 197 -4.58 10.33 9.42
N LEU A 198 -4.68 9.90 10.68
CA LEU A 198 -4.98 10.74 11.83
C LEU A 198 -3.86 10.61 12.87
N ASP A 199 -3.30 11.73 13.33
CA ASP A 199 -2.48 11.70 14.55
C ASP A 199 -3.40 11.30 15.72
N LEU A 200 -3.21 10.08 16.25
CA LEU A 200 -4.03 9.53 17.33
C LEU A 200 -3.53 9.93 18.71
N LYS A 201 -2.37 10.60 18.80
CA LYS A 201 -1.80 11.03 20.08
C LYS A 201 -2.69 12.03 20.82
N PRO A 202 -3.25 13.08 20.19
CA PRO A 202 -4.19 13.98 20.85
C PRO A 202 -5.43 13.28 21.41
N LEU A 203 -5.92 12.24 20.73
CA LEU A 203 -7.05 11.42 21.19
C LEU A 203 -6.67 10.61 22.44
N LEU A 204 -5.51 9.96 22.43
CA LEU A 204 -4.99 9.21 23.58
C LEU A 204 -4.79 10.12 24.80
N ASP A 205 -4.19 11.30 24.58
CA ASP A 205 -3.95 12.29 25.63
C ASP A 205 -5.27 12.83 26.22
N ALA A 206 -6.27 13.10 25.36
CA ALA A 206 -7.59 13.56 25.80
C ALA A 206 -8.38 12.50 26.59
N MET A 207 -8.26 11.23 26.20
CA MET A 207 -8.92 10.12 26.90
C MET A 207 -8.27 9.78 28.24
N ASN A 208 -6.93 9.88 28.32
CA ASN A 208 -6.13 9.58 29.52
C ASN A 208 -6.58 8.29 30.25
N SER A 209 -6.80 7.22 29.48
CA SER A 209 -7.31 5.94 29.98
C SER A 209 -6.49 4.79 29.44
N LYS A 210 -5.89 4.00 30.33
CA LYS A 210 -5.08 2.83 29.97
C LYS A 210 -5.90 1.78 29.22
N ASP A 211 -7.15 1.59 29.62
CA ASP A 211 -8.05 0.61 28.97
C ASP A 211 -8.41 1.08 27.56
N PHE A 212 -8.69 2.37 27.38
CA PHE A 212 -8.93 2.95 26.06
C PHE A 212 -7.69 2.83 25.17
N SER A 213 -6.51 3.20 25.69
CA SER A 213 -5.25 3.05 24.95
C SER A 213 -5.02 1.62 24.51
N TYR A 214 -5.22 0.65 25.40
CA TYR A 214 -5.09 -0.77 25.07
C TYR A 214 -6.09 -1.21 23.99
N GLN A 215 -7.36 -0.80 24.07
CA GLN A 215 -8.37 -1.11 23.06
C GLN A 215 -8.00 -0.51 21.70
N LEU A 216 -7.58 0.75 21.66
CA LEU A 216 -7.16 1.41 20.43
C LEU A 216 -5.92 0.74 19.83
N ASP A 217 -4.98 0.31 20.67
CA ASP A 217 -3.82 -0.48 20.27
C ASP A 217 -4.22 -1.79 19.58
N GLN A 218 -5.16 -2.53 20.16
CA GLN A 218 -5.67 -3.76 19.54
C GLN A 218 -6.41 -3.48 18.21
N ALA A 219 -7.18 -2.39 18.14
CA ALA A 219 -7.86 -1.99 16.92
C ALA A 219 -6.87 -1.65 15.79
N MET A 220 -5.82 -0.88 16.10
CA MET A 220 -4.82 -0.48 15.13
C MET A 220 -3.94 -1.66 14.69
N ALA A 221 -3.60 -2.57 15.61
CA ALA A 221 -2.91 -3.81 15.25
C ALA A 221 -3.73 -4.63 14.25
N ALA A 222 -5.03 -4.81 14.49
CA ALA A 222 -5.93 -5.50 13.56
C ALA A 222 -6.04 -4.76 12.21
N TYR A 223 -6.14 -3.43 12.24
CA TYR A 223 -6.18 -2.59 11.05
C TYR A 223 -4.94 -2.78 10.16
N HIS A 224 -3.73 -2.76 10.76
CA HIS A 224 -2.46 -2.91 10.04
C HIS A 224 -2.31 -4.29 9.40
N GLN A 225 -2.97 -5.32 9.96
CA GLN A 225 -2.97 -6.67 9.39
C GLN A 225 -4.13 -6.90 8.40
N ASN A 226 -4.85 -5.85 8.01
CA ASN A 226 -6.05 -5.92 7.17
C ASN A 226 -7.19 -6.78 7.76
N LEU A 227 -7.17 -6.98 9.08
CA LEU A 227 -8.25 -7.64 9.82
C LEU A 227 -9.32 -6.60 10.16
N PHE A 228 -10.01 -6.11 9.13
CA PHE A 228 -10.92 -4.97 9.28
C PHE A 228 -12.18 -5.29 10.09
N LEU A 229 -12.66 -6.53 10.08
CA LEU A 229 -13.78 -6.96 10.93
C LEU A 229 -13.45 -6.84 12.44
N PRO A 230 -12.39 -7.48 12.96
CA PRO A 230 -12.03 -7.31 14.37
C PRO A 230 -11.56 -5.88 14.67
N CYS A 231 -10.99 -5.16 13.71
CA CYS A 231 -10.71 -3.72 13.86
C CYS A 231 -12.01 -2.94 14.13
N ALA A 232 -13.01 -3.03 13.26
CA ALA A 232 -14.29 -2.34 13.41
C ALA A 232 -15.01 -2.72 14.71
N ALA A 233 -14.95 -3.99 15.12
CA ALA A 233 -15.50 -4.44 16.39
C ALA A 233 -14.82 -3.73 17.58
N THR A 234 -13.49 -3.68 17.61
CA THR A 234 -12.72 -3.04 18.68
C THR A 234 -12.86 -1.52 18.65
N LEU A 235 -12.91 -0.89 17.47
CA LEU A 235 -13.22 0.54 17.32
C LEU A 235 -14.61 0.89 17.86
N GLY A 236 -15.58 -0.03 17.72
CA GLY A 236 -16.90 0.11 18.33
C GLY A 236 -16.83 0.21 19.86
N VAL A 237 -15.98 -0.59 20.50
CA VAL A 237 -15.75 -0.53 21.95
C VAL A 237 -15.01 0.75 22.36
N CYS A 238 -14.06 1.21 21.54
CA CYS A 238 -13.40 2.49 21.76
C CYS A 238 -14.41 3.65 21.71
N LEU A 239 -15.32 3.67 20.75
CA LEU A 239 -16.41 4.67 20.67
C LEU A 239 -17.35 4.60 21.87
N GLU A 240 -17.70 3.41 22.37
CA GLU A 240 -18.48 3.25 23.60
C GLU A 240 -17.78 3.87 24.81
N THR A 241 -16.48 3.59 24.96
CA THR A 241 -15.65 4.13 26.03
C THR A 241 -15.52 5.65 25.95
N LEU A 242 -15.38 6.20 24.73
CA LEU A 242 -15.39 7.65 24.49
C LEU A 242 -16.74 8.28 24.89
N CYS A 243 -17.86 7.72 24.42
CA CYS A 243 -19.18 8.25 24.77
C CYS A 243 -19.46 8.18 26.27
N LEU A 244 -19.04 7.11 26.95
CA LEU A 244 -19.11 7.00 28.42
C LEU A 244 -18.33 8.13 29.09
N LYS A 245 -17.11 8.42 28.62
CA LYS A 245 -16.29 9.50 29.17
C LYS A 245 -16.96 10.87 29.01
N ILE A 246 -17.59 11.12 27.87
CA ILE A 246 -18.37 12.35 27.63
C ILE A 246 -19.58 12.40 28.59
N CYS A 247 -20.32 11.31 28.75
CA CYS A 247 -21.43 11.25 29.72
C CYS A 247 -20.95 11.57 31.15
N GLU A 248 -19.79 11.04 31.57
CA GLU A 248 -19.20 11.34 32.89
C GLU A 248 -18.87 12.82 33.05
N LEU A 249 -18.25 13.45 32.04
CA LEU A 249 -17.89 14.87 32.07
C LEU A 249 -19.11 15.79 32.15
N HIS A 250 -20.23 15.37 31.58
CA HIS A 250 -21.50 16.09 31.62
C HIS A 250 -22.45 15.62 32.74
N GLU A 251 -21.97 14.80 33.68
CA GLU A 251 -22.71 14.27 34.83
C GLU A 251 -24.03 13.54 34.44
N LEU A 252 -24.05 12.90 33.27
CA LEU A 252 -25.20 12.18 32.77
C LEU A 252 -25.32 10.79 33.40
N LYS A 253 -26.54 10.42 33.82
CA LYS A 253 -26.81 9.10 34.40
C LYS A 253 -26.97 8.05 33.29
N VAL A 254 -25.94 7.21 33.11
CA VAL A 254 -26.01 6.00 32.29
C VAL A 254 -26.44 4.83 33.17
N LYS A 255 -27.49 4.09 32.80
CA LYS A 255 -27.87 2.87 33.52
C LYS A 255 -26.84 1.78 33.24
N GLY A 256 -26.45 1.00 34.24
CA GLY A 256 -25.31 0.07 34.16
C GLY A 256 -25.39 -1.01 33.06
N ASN A 257 -26.56 -1.25 32.46
CA ASN A 257 -26.78 -2.17 31.33
C ASN A 257 -26.95 -1.45 29.98
N GLU A 258 -26.68 -0.14 29.92
CA GLU A 258 -26.89 0.72 28.75
C GLU A 258 -25.56 1.25 28.17
N THR A 259 -24.50 0.47 28.26
CA THR A 259 -23.16 0.81 27.72
C THR A 259 -23.02 0.59 26.21
N GLN A 260 -24.07 0.10 25.56
CA GLN A 260 -24.09 -0.08 24.11
C GLN A 260 -24.06 1.28 23.39
N LEU A 261 -23.25 1.40 22.34
CA LEU A 261 -23.04 2.67 21.62
C LEU A 261 -24.35 3.38 21.23
N GLY A 262 -25.34 2.63 20.75
CA GLY A 262 -26.65 3.18 20.38
C GLY A 262 -27.38 3.84 21.55
N LYS A 263 -27.31 3.26 22.75
CA LYS A 263 -27.95 3.81 23.96
C LYS A 263 -27.20 5.01 24.51
N LEU A 264 -25.86 4.95 24.52
CA LEU A 264 -25.03 6.08 24.92
C LEU A 264 -25.25 7.30 24.03
N ARG A 265 -25.38 7.07 22.72
CA ARG A 265 -25.77 8.10 21.75
C ARG A 265 -27.12 8.72 22.09
N ASP A 266 -28.12 7.90 22.43
CA ASP A 266 -29.46 8.39 22.78
C ASP A 266 -29.40 9.27 24.05
N VAL A 267 -28.67 8.84 25.07
CA VAL A 267 -28.43 9.64 26.29
C VAL A 267 -27.79 11.00 25.98
N LEU A 268 -26.73 11.01 25.16
CA LEU A 268 -26.04 12.25 24.77
C LEU A 268 -26.93 13.19 23.94
N ASN A 269 -27.75 12.62 23.06
CA ASN A 269 -28.67 13.38 22.22
C ASN A 269 -29.83 13.98 23.03
N ASP A 270 -30.44 13.20 23.92
CA ASP A 270 -31.55 13.65 24.77
C ASP A 270 -31.12 14.76 25.73
N ALA A 271 -29.88 14.67 26.23
CA ALA A 271 -29.24 15.71 27.03
C ALA A 271 -28.76 16.92 26.21
N LYS A 272 -28.87 16.89 24.87
CA LYS A 272 -28.38 17.91 23.93
C LYS A 272 -26.88 18.23 24.08
N VAL A 273 -26.09 17.26 24.52
CA VAL A 273 -24.62 17.37 24.55
C VAL A 273 -24.07 17.32 23.13
N THR A 274 -24.58 16.40 22.31
CA THR A 274 -24.16 16.26 20.91
C THR A 274 -25.07 17.03 19.95
N THR A 275 -24.49 17.55 18.88
CA THR A 275 -25.27 18.14 17.78
C THR A 275 -26.00 17.08 16.95
N ARG A 276 -27.00 17.50 16.16
CA ARG A 276 -27.69 16.63 15.19
C ARG A 276 -26.71 15.93 14.23
N ARG A 277 -25.63 16.62 13.87
CA ARG A 277 -24.59 16.10 12.97
C ARG A 277 -23.76 15.01 13.65
N GLU A 278 -23.30 15.26 14.88
CA GLU A 278 -22.56 14.27 15.68
C GLU A 278 -23.40 13.02 15.94
N ASN A 279 -24.66 13.18 16.31
CA ASN A 279 -25.58 12.06 16.50
C ASN A 279 -25.77 11.25 15.20
N GLY A 280 -25.91 11.93 14.05
CA GLY A 280 -25.96 11.27 12.75
C GLY A 280 -24.70 10.44 12.47
N ARG A 281 -23.51 10.97 12.78
CA ARG A 281 -22.23 10.28 12.60
C ARG A 281 -22.08 9.07 13.54
N LEU A 282 -22.44 9.20 14.82
CA LEU A 282 -22.44 8.10 15.78
C LEU A 282 -23.41 6.98 15.37
N THR A 283 -24.57 7.35 14.80
CA THR A 283 -25.54 6.37 14.27
C THR A 283 -24.93 5.54 13.14
N ILE A 284 -24.26 6.20 12.19
CA ILE A 284 -23.60 5.53 11.07
C ILE A 284 -22.46 4.64 11.59
N ALA A 285 -21.62 5.12 12.51
CA ALA A 285 -20.53 4.33 13.09
C ALA A 285 -21.04 3.07 13.83
N TYR A 286 -22.17 3.18 14.54
CA TYR A 286 -22.84 2.03 15.15
C TYR A 286 -23.35 1.03 14.10
N GLN A 287 -23.96 1.53 13.02
CA GLN A 287 -24.41 0.67 11.92
C GLN A 287 -23.23 -0.04 11.24
N MET A 288 -22.11 0.65 11.00
CA MET A 288 -20.90 0.07 10.43
C MET A 288 -20.35 -1.08 11.28
N ARG A 289 -20.27 -0.92 12.61
CA ARG A 289 -19.89 -2.02 13.52
C ARG A 289 -20.79 -3.25 13.35
N ASN A 290 -22.11 -3.05 13.27
CA ASN A 290 -23.07 -4.15 13.13
C ASN A 290 -23.04 -4.79 11.73
N LEU A 291 -22.88 -3.98 10.69
CA LEU A 291 -22.77 -4.42 9.31
C LEU A 291 -21.43 -5.11 9.02
N ALA A 292 -20.37 -4.77 9.75
CA ALA A 292 -19.06 -5.41 9.58
C ALA A 292 -19.17 -6.93 9.72
N SER A 293 -20.01 -7.41 10.65
CA SER A 293 -20.22 -8.84 10.90
C SER A 293 -20.99 -9.57 9.79
N HIS A 294 -21.57 -8.83 8.85
CA HIS A 294 -22.47 -9.34 7.79
C HIS A 294 -22.08 -8.90 6.38
N SER A 295 -20.99 -8.13 6.24
CA SER A 295 -20.50 -7.62 4.96
C SER A 295 -19.28 -8.41 4.48
N SER A 296 -19.04 -8.36 3.17
CA SER A 296 -17.88 -9.00 2.55
C SER A 296 -16.57 -8.42 3.10
N PRO A 297 -15.62 -9.26 3.57
CA PRO A 297 -14.30 -8.80 3.96
C PRO A 297 -13.62 -8.02 2.81
N GLY A 298 -13.02 -6.85 3.07
CA GLY A 298 -12.26 -6.11 2.07
C GLY A 298 -12.24 -4.58 2.22
N GLU A 299 -12.09 -3.88 1.08
CA GLU A 299 -11.89 -2.42 1.01
C GLU A 299 -13.02 -1.62 1.67
N THR A 300 -14.28 -2.07 1.60
CA THR A 300 -15.41 -1.42 2.26
C THR A 300 -15.25 -1.38 3.79
N LEU A 301 -14.80 -2.48 4.41
CA LEU A 301 -14.55 -2.50 5.85
C LEU A 301 -13.36 -1.62 6.27
N LYS A 302 -12.39 -1.44 5.37
CA LYS A 302 -11.26 -0.52 5.60
C LYS A 302 -11.77 0.92 5.68
N GLU A 303 -12.62 1.33 4.73
CA GLU A 303 -13.25 2.65 4.72
C GLU A 303 -14.16 2.86 5.94
N ASP A 304 -14.90 1.82 6.36
CA ASP A 304 -15.69 1.86 7.59
C ASP A 304 -14.81 2.12 8.82
N CYS A 305 -13.66 1.45 8.93
CA CYS A 305 -12.71 1.68 10.02
C CYS A 305 -12.17 3.13 10.01
N HIS A 306 -11.90 3.70 8.84
CA HIS A 306 -11.46 5.10 8.71
C HIS A 306 -12.53 6.07 9.19
N PHE A 307 -13.77 5.83 8.77
CA PHE A 307 -14.90 6.64 9.18
C PHE A 307 -15.07 6.59 10.70
N MET A 308 -15.02 5.40 11.30
CA MET A 308 -15.12 5.23 12.75
C MET A 308 -14.01 5.97 13.52
N LEU A 309 -12.76 5.89 13.04
CA LEU A 309 -11.63 6.65 13.61
C LEU A 309 -11.83 8.17 13.49
N ALA A 310 -12.33 8.64 12.35
CA ALA A 310 -12.59 10.07 12.13
C ALA A 310 -13.69 10.59 13.07
N VAL A 311 -14.77 9.83 13.26
CA VAL A 311 -15.83 10.15 14.22
C VAL A 311 -15.28 10.20 15.64
N MET A 312 -14.46 9.22 16.03
CA MET A 312 -13.83 9.18 17.35
C MET A 312 -12.96 10.42 17.61
N ASN A 313 -12.16 10.81 16.64
CA ASN A 313 -11.29 11.99 16.76
C ASN A 313 -12.08 13.30 16.82
N GLU A 314 -13.11 13.47 15.99
CA GLU A 314 -14.00 14.65 16.01
C GLU A 314 -14.71 14.79 17.36
N MET A 315 -15.28 13.68 17.86
CA MET A 315 -15.97 13.65 19.15
C MET A 315 -15.04 13.97 20.32
N ALA A 316 -13.84 13.40 20.35
CA ALA A 316 -12.86 13.70 21.39
C ALA A 316 -12.39 15.16 21.34
N HIS A 317 -12.14 15.70 20.15
CA HIS A 317 -11.73 17.10 19.99
C HIS A 317 -12.81 18.08 20.49
N GLN A 318 -14.08 17.81 20.19
CA GLN A 318 -15.18 18.69 20.58
C GLN A 318 -15.54 18.64 22.07
N HIS A 319 -15.41 17.47 22.71
CA HIS A 319 -15.98 17.23 24.04
C HIS A 319 -14.95 16.98 25.14
N LEU A 320 -13.70 16.61 24.80
CA LEU A 320 -12.67 16.24 25.77
C LEU A 320 -11.48 17.20 25.84
N GLN A 321 -11.25 18.04 24.82
CA GLN A 321 -10.17 19.03 24.88
C GLN A 321 -10.62 20.27 25.65
N PRO A 322 -9.79 20.81 26.55
CA PRO A 322 -10.11 22.05 27.25
C PRO A 322 -10.10 23.23 26.25
N ASN A 323 -11.14 24.07 26.32
CA ASN A 323 -11.22 25.35 25.61
C ASN A 323 -10.09 26.30 26.00
#